data_AF-A0A1Y2AKF6-F1
#
_entry.id   AF-A0A1Y2AKF6-F1
#
_cell.length_a   1.000
_cell.length_b   1.000
_cell.length_c   1.000
_cell.angle_alpha   90.00
_cell.angle_beta   90.00
_cell.angle_gamma   90.00
#
_symmetry.space_group_name_H-M   'P 1'
#
loop_
_entity.id
_entity.type
_entity.pdbx_description
1 polymer ?
#
loop_
_entity_poly.entity_id
_entity_poly.type
_entity_poly.pdbx_seq_one_letter_code
_entity_poly.pdbx_strand_id
1 'polypeptide(L)'
;MSSIKLSSKKRSNKEKISSINLPIGSSISITPGIPTSLSSINLNNVTRRISQKFSSSPSSNFFKTSEIINNEMSYARIWKSIQAAIRILFEDKQLKNPIEEINDEVEHLIQDPNFVEEVFVRNVSDSLIIGMNTISNRINSMDSNDEIIACVVDQWILLYNRIIPFLRAMFVPLKQYSYSSNIDIIELTLRMFRDITIIPITAKLNEIINPFSSQSDTNSQYSDYIHKLHRILHMYTILDVLVSDKKPEIETILYKLRTTIRFKSEYHTSKSS
;
A
#
# COMPACT_ATOMS: atom_id res chain seq x y z
N MET A 1 -3.79 -44.35 46.70
CA MET A 1 -2.90 -45.52 46.82
C MET A 1 -2.88 -46.20 45.45
N SER A 2 -1.77 -46.47 44.78
CA SER A 2 -0.36 -46.17 45.11
C SER A 2 0.47 -46.00 43.83
N SER A 3 1.51 -45.17 43.89
CA SER A 3 2.46 -44.96 42.79
C SER A 3 3.43 -46.13 42.62
N ILE A 4 3.88 -46.42 41.40
CA ILE A 4 5.12 -47.17 41.14
C ILE A 4 5.98 -46.38 40.15
N LYS A 5 7.27 -46.19 40.51
CA LYS A 5 8.35 -45.58 39.72
C LYS A 5 9.31 -46.68 39.22
N LEU A 6 10.37 -46.26 38.49
CA LEU A 6 11.58 -47.00 38.08
C LEU A 6 11.41 -47.91 36.84
N SER A 7 12.42 -48.12 35.98
CA SER A 7 13.71 -47.41 35.80
C SER A 7 14.33 -47.74 34.43
N SER A 8 15.20 -46.83 33.97
CA SER A 8 16.10 -46.84 32.81
C SER A 8 16.63 -48.17 32.23
N LYS A 9 16.90 -48.16 30.92
CA LYS A 9 18.16 -48.71 30.38
C LYS A 9 18.64 -47.97 29.11
N LYS A 10 19.87 -47.45 29.16
CA LYS A 10 20.58 -46.88 28.00
C LYS A 10 20.94 -47.97 26.98
N ARG A 11 20.93 -47.64 25.69
CA ARG A 11 21.90 -48.19 24.74
C ARG A 11 22.42 -47.10 23.80
N SER A 12 23.73 -47.06 23.65
CA SER A 12 24.46 -46.13 22.80
C SER A 12 24.62 -46.74 21.41
N ASN A 13 24.48 -45.92 20.37
CA ASN A 13 25.20 -46.10 19.11
C ASN A 13 26.00 -44.83 18.82
N LYS A 14 27.22 -45.02 18.31
CA LYS A 14 28.14 -43.96 17.91
C LYS A 14 28.12 -43.89 16.39
N GLU A 15 27.90 -42.71 15.83
CA GLU A 15 28.27 -42.43 14.43
C GLU A 15 29.26 -41.28 14.36
N LYS A 16 30.18 -41.37 13.40
CA LYS A 16 31.35 -40.49 13.27
C LYS A 16 30.94 -39.11 12.77
N ILE A 17 31.32 -38.07 13.51
CA ILE A 17 31.35 -36.71 12.99
C ILE A 17 32.71 -36.48 12.32
N SER A 18 32.71 -36.25 11.01
CA SER A 18 33.87 -35.70 10.28
C SER A 18 33.86 -34.18 10.38
N SER A 19 34.98 -33.61 10.79
CA SER A 19 35.17 -32.17 11.03
C SER A 19 35.26 -31.35 9.74
N ILE A 20 34.53 -30.22 9.70
CA ILE A 20 34.78 -29.09 8.80
C ILE A 20 34.83 -27.83 9.65
N ASN A 21 35.84 -26.99 9.40
CA ASN A 21 36.19 -25.85 10.25
C ASN A 21 35.25 -24.65 10.07
N LEU A 22 34.90 -23.98 11.17
CA LEU A 22 34.29 -22.65 11.22
C LEU A 22 35.29 -21.66 11.83
N PRO A 23 35.49 -20.46 11.23
CA PRO A 23 36.19 -19.36 11.89
C PRO A 23 35.30 -18.64 12.92
N ILE A 24 35.93 -17.90 13.83
CA ILE A 24 35.40 -17.44 15.12
C ILE A 24 35.05 -15.93 15.10
N GLY A 25 34.00 -15.55 15.84
CA GLY A 25 33.71 -14.16 16.27
C GLY A 25 32.65 -13.44 15.41
N SER A 26 31.77 -12.60 15.95
CA SER A 26 31.72 -11.98 17.29
C SER A 26 30.29 -11.66 17.78
N SER A 27 30.18 -11.32 19.07
CA SER A 27 28.98 -10.79 19.76
C SER A 27 29.33 -9.42 20.39
N ILE A 28 28.44 -8.60 20.96
CA ILE A 28 27.02 -8.73 21.39
C ILE A 28 26.36 -7.33 21.27
N SER A 29 25.05 -7.22 20.98
CA SER A 29 24.12 -6.26 21.65
C SER A 29 22.73 -6.20 20.98
N ILE A 30 21.67 -6.09 21.77
CA ILE A 30 20.30 -5.77 21.33
C ILE A 30 19.85 -4.51 22.07
N THR A 31 19.56 -3.42 21.33
CA THR A 31 18.80 -2.27 21.82
C THR A 31 17.76 -1.86 20.77
N PRO A 32 16.49 -1.64 21.15
CA PRO A 32 15.44 -1.27 20.19
C PRO A 32 15.47 0.24 19.93
N GLY A 33 15.71 0.64 18.68
CA GLY A 33 15.72 2.04 18.27
C GLY A 33 15.32 2.25 16.81
N ILE A 34 14.24 2.99 16.61
CA ILE A 34 13.91 3.89 15.49
C ILE A 34 14.51 3.55 14.11
N PRO A 35 13.69 3.14 13.10
CA PRO A 35 14.18 2.99 11.73
C PRO A 35 14.32 4.35 11.04
N THR A 36 15.55 4.89 11.02
CA THR A 36 15.97 5.94 10.08
C THR A 36 16.81 5.33 8.96
N SER A 37 16.28 5.27 7.74
CA SER A 37 17.10 5.05 6.53
C SER A 37 16.35 5.41 5.24
N LEU A 38 16.52 6.67 4.80
CA LEU A 38 16.31 7.09 3.41
C LEU A 38 17.60 6.81 2.61
N SER A 39 17.90 5.54 2.30
CA SER A 39 19.13 5.19 1.57
C SER A 39 19.09 3.80 0.91
N SER A 40 18.40 3.67 -0.22
CA SER A 40 18.43 2.43 -1.02
C SER A 40 18.19 2.64 -2.52
N ILE A 41 18.73 3.73 -3.08
CA ILE A 41 19.10 3.71 -4.52
C ILE A 41 20.24 2.70 -4.66
N ASN A 42 20.00 1.61 -5.40
CA ASN A 42 20.94 0.49 -5.48
C ASN A 42 22.14 0.81 -6.39
N LEU A 43 23.19 1.41 -5.82
CA LEU A 43 24.42 1.79 -6.52
C LEU A 43 25.14 0.61 -7.22
N ASN A 44 24.88 -0.65 -6.83
CA ASN A 44 25.56 -1.81 -7.42
C ASN A 44 25.17 -2.03 -8.90
N ASN A 45 23.97 -1.58 -9.31
CA ASN A 45 23.58 -1.60 -10.73
C ASN A 45 24.26 -0.48 -11.53
N VAL A 46 24.58 0.65 -10.89
CA VAL A 46 25.24 1.82 -11.50
C VAL A 46 26.67 1.47 -11.92
N THR A 47 27.46 0.87 -11.01
CA THR A 47 28.85 0.45 -11.29
C THR A 47 28.94 -0.54 -12.47
N ARG A 48 27.93 -1.40 -12.64
CA ARG A 48 27.91 -2.42 -13.70
C ARG A 48 27.60 -1.83 -15.08
N ARG A 49 26.67 -0.87 -15.17
CA ARG A 49 26.37 -0.10 -16.41
C ARG A 49 27.58 0.75 -16.84
N ILE A 50 28.32 1.30 -15.87
CA ILE A 50 29.58 2.01 -16.10
C ILE A 50 30.63 1.06 -16.71
N SER A 51 30.97 -0.05 -16.04
CA SER A 51 32.07 -0.95 -16.42
C SER A 51 32.04 -1.50 -17.87
N GLN A 52 30.89 -1.56 -18.55
CA GLN A 52 30.78 -2.13 -19.89
C GLN A 52 31.02 -1.14 -21.04
N LYS A 53 31.15 0.17 -20.79
CA LYS A 53 31.34 1.20 -21.85
C LYS A 53 32.75 1.80 -21.95
N PHE A 54 33.70 1.41 -21.10
CA PHE A 54 35.05 2.01 -21.07
C PHE A 54 36.10 1.17 -21.80
N SER A 55 36.15 1.31 -23.12
CA SER A 55 37.26 0.80 -23.95
C SER A 55 37.69 1.78 -25.07
N SER A 56 37.54 3.10 -24.87
CA SER A 56 38.14 4.12 -25.74
C SER A 56 38.25 5.52 -25.11
N SER A 57 39.45 6.12 -25.24
CA SER A 57 39.82 7.56 -25.15
C SER A 57 39.34 8.42 -23.95
N PRO A 58 40.24 8.89 -23.04
CA PRO A 58 39.86 9.58 -21.80
C PRO A 58 39.09 10.91 -21.96
N SER A 59 39.48 11.75 -22.93
CA SER A 59 39.08 13.17 -22.94
C SER A 59 37.60 13.42 -23.28
N SER A 60 36.96 12.51 -24.04
CA SER A 60 35.53 12.62 -24.37
C SER A 60 34.61 12.03 -23.30
N ASN A 61 35.16 11.23 -22.39
CA ASN A 61 34.38 10.52 -21.38
C ASN A 61 34.06 11.43 -20.18
N PHE A 62 34.95 12.38 -19.81
CA PHE A 62 34.74 13.26 -18.67
C PHE A 62 33.48 14.13 -18.79
N PHE A 63 33.28 14.77 -19.96
CA PHE A 63 32.08 15.58 -20.25
C PHE A 63 30.81 14.72 -20.33
N LYS A 64 30.88 13.51 -20.90
CA LYS A 64 29.75 12.58 -20.90
C LYS A 64 29.40 12.10 -19.49
N THR A 65 30.39 11.87 -18.61
CA THR A 65 30.13 11.48 -17.23
C THR A 65 29.47 12.59 -16.42
N SER A 66 29.88 13.85 -16.58
CA SER A 66 29.22 14.96 -15.88
C SER A 66 27.80 15.21 -16.41
N GLU A 67 27.57 15.08 -17.71
CA GLU A 67 26.23 15.17 -18.32
C GLU A 67 25.29 14.05 -17.82
N ILE A 68 25.75 12.80 -17.78
CA ILE A 68 25.00 11.66 -17.23
C ILE A 68 24.68 11.87 -15.74
N ILE A 69 25.66 12.26 -14.93
CA ILE A 69 25.47 12.51 -13.49
C ILE A 69 24.49 13.66 -13.25
N ASN A 70 24.59 14.74 -14.02
CA ASN A 70 23.67 15.87 -13.94
C ASN A 70 22.23 15.46 -14.31
N ASN A 71 22.07 14.60 -15.31
CA ASN A 71 20.76 14.12 -15.74
C ASN A 71 20.13 13.15 -14.72
N GLU A 72 20.89 12.17 -14.20
CA GLU A 72 20.44 11.30 -13.09
C GLU A 72 20.06 12.11 -11.85
N MET A 73 20.83 13.15 -11.53
CA MET A 73 20.54 14.08 -10.43
C MET A 73 19.35 15.01 -10.73
N SER A 74 18.97 15.20 -12.00
CA SER A 74 17.73 15.85 -12.41
C SER A 74 16.53 14.94 -12.16
N TYR A 75 16.52 13.73 -12.74
CA TYR A 75 15.46 12.74 -12.54
C TYR A 75 15.19 12.45 -11.05
N ALA A 76 16.25 12.31 -10.24
CA ALA A 76 16.13 12.07 -8.80
C ALA A 76 15.56 13.28 -8.01
N ARG A 77 15.69 14.51 -8.51
CA ARG A 77 15.06 15.71 -7.91
C ARG A 77 13.60 15.83 -8.30
N ILE A 78 13.31 15.67 -9.59
CA ILE A 78 11.94 15.71 -10.13
C ILE A 78 11.08 14.61 -9.51
N TRP A 79 11.60 13.38 -9.42
CA TRP A 79 10.90 12.29 -8.73
C TRP A 79 10.61 12.60 -7.25
N LYS A 80 11.52 13.26 -6.52
CA LYS A 80 11.26 13.68 -5.14
C LYS A 80 10.16 14.73 -5.01
N SER A 81 10.00 15.60 -6.02
CA SER A 81 8.93 16.59 -6.10
C SER A 81 7.57 15.88 -6.26
N ILE A 82 7.44 15.00 -7.27
CA ILE A 82 6.25 14.15 -7.48
C ILE A 82 5.94 13.29 -6.25
N GLN A 83 6.96 12.67 -5.62
CA GLN A 83 6.77 11.87 -4.41
C GLN A 83 6.25 12.70 -3.24
N ALA A 84 6.71 13.95 -3.09
CA ALA A 84 6.19 14.88 -2.08
C ALA A 84 4.73 15.29 -2.39
N ALA A 85 4.41 15.54 -3.66
CA ALA A 85 3.03 15.82 -4.10
C ALA A 85 2.08 14.66 -3.80
N ILE A 86 2.45 13.41 -4.14
CA ILE A 86 1.69 12.19 -3.80
C ILE A 86 1.49 12.11 -2.29
N ARG A 87 2.57 12.27 -1.50
CA ARG A 87 2.52 12.16 -0.04
C ARG A 87 1.55 13.16 0.59
N ILE A 88 1.51 14.40 0.10
CA ILE A 88 0.62 15.46 0.60
C ILE A 88 -0.86 15.06 0.49
N LEU A 89 -1.25 14.28 -0.52
CA LEU A 89 -2.61 13.74 -0.67
C LEU A 89 -3.02 12.85 0.51
N PHE A 90 -2.13 11.97 0.96
CA PHE A 90 -2.39 11.04 2.06
C PHE A 90 -2.34 11.71 3.44
N GLU A 91 -1.68 12.87 3.54
CA GLU A 91 -1.69 13.73 4.73
C GLU A 91 -2.91 14.68 4.79
N ASP A 92 -3.85 14.59 3.83
CA ASP A 92 -5.05 15.44 3.68
C ASP A 92 -4.75 16.95 3.54
N LYS A 93 -3.49 17.33 3.28
CA LYS A 93 -3.05 18.74 3.13
C LYS A 93 -3.23 19.22 1.70
N GLN A 94 -3.57 20.50 1.50
CA GLN A 94 -3.61 21.08 0.15
C GLN A 94 -2.22 21.04 -0.50
N LEU A 95 -2.17 20.84 -1.82
CA LEU A 95 -0.92 20.99 -2.56
C LEU A 95 -0.51 22.45 -2.65
N LYS A 96 0.80 22.67 -2.75
CA LYS A 96 1.41 23.98 -2.90
C LYS A 96 1.57 24.40 -4.36
N ASN A 97 1.76 23.41 -5.23
CA ASN A 97 2.03 23.60 -6.65
C ASN A 97 0.74 23.32 -7.45
N PRO A 98 0.49 24.05 -8.55
CA PRO A 98 -0.57 23.74 -9.50
C PRO A 98 -0.36 22.36 -10.14
N ILE A 99 -1.41 21.77 -10.70
CA ILE A 99 -1.34 20.41 -11.26
C ILE A 99 -0.52 20.35 -12.54
N GLU A 100 -0.52 21.46 -13.28
CA GLU A 100 0.18 21.68 -14.53
C GLU A 100 1.71 21.58 -14.36
N GLU A 101 2.28 22.21 -13.32
CA GLU A 101 3.71 22.07 -12.99
C GLU A 101 4.11 20.62 -12.73
N ILE A 102 3.22 19.84 -12.08
CA ILE A 102 3.48 18.42 -11.81
C ILE A 102 3.29 17.58 -13.08
N ASN A 103 2.43 18.00 -14.00
CA ASN A 103 2.32 17.38 -15.32
C ASN A 103 3.61 17.59 -16.14
N ASP A 104 4.19 18.79 -16.13
CA ASP A 104 5.48 19.07 -16.79
C ASP A 104 6.62 18.22 -16.19
N GLU A 105 6.66 18.10 -14.85
CA GLU A 105 7.59 17.22 -14.14
C GLU A 105 7.43 15.74 -14.55
N VAL A 106 6.18 15.25 -14.59
CA VAL A 106 5.88 13.87 -15.02
C VAL A 106 6.24 13.67 -16.48
N GLU A 107 5.91 14.61 -17.37
CA GLU A 107 6.23 14.53 -18.80
C GLU A 107 7.75 14.38 -19.00
N HIS A 108 8.56 15.18 -18.29
CA HIS A 108 10.01 15.07 -18.34
C HIS A 108 10.55 13.72 -17.85
N LEU A 109 9.93 13.10 -16.83
CA LEU A 109 10.31 11.76 -16.39
C LEU A 109 10.00 10.67 -17.42
N ILE A 110 8.87 10.77 -18.12
CA ILE A 110 8.36 9.66 -18.96
C ILE A 110 8.84 9.69 -20.41
N GLN A 111 9.71 10.63 -20.79
CA GLN A 111 10.28 10.74 -22.15
C GLN A 111 11.13 9.53 -22.55
N ASP A 112 11.74 8.82 -21.59
CA ASP A 112 12.47 7.57 -21.84
C ASP A 112 11.55 6.35 -21.58
N PRO A 113 11.19 5.57 -22.61
CA PRO A 113 10.35 4.38 -22.44
C PRO A 113 10.96 3.35 -21.47
N ASN A 114 12.29 3.23 -21.43
CA ASN A 114 12.98 2.27 -20.56
C ASN A 114 12.83 2.67 -19.08
N PHE A 115 12.87 3.97 -18.77
CA PHE A 115 12.60 4.47 -17.43
C PHE A 115 11.16 4.18 -17.00
N VAL A 116 10.20 4.32 -17.92
CA VAL A 116 8.78 4.07 -17.62
C VAL A 116 8.53 2.60 -17.26
N GLU A 117 9.06 1.67 -18.05
CA GLU A 117 8.91 0.23 -17.82
C GLU A 117 9.73 -0.30 -16.63
N GLU A 118 11.01 0.08 -16.52
CA GLU A 118 11.89 -0.45 -15.46
C GLU A 118 11.69 0.20 -14.09
N VAL A 119 11.29 1.48 -14.01
CA VAL A 119 11.46 2.32 -12.81
C VAL A 119 10.19 3.07 -12.40
N PHE A 120 9.54 3.79 -13.31
CA PHE A 120 8.44 4.71 -12.97
C PHE A 120 7.28 4.01 -12.24
N VAL A 121 6.75 2.91 -12.81
CA VAL A 121 5.61 2.18 -12.22
C VAL A 121 5.95 1.65 -10.83
N ARG A 122 7.18 1.17 -10.62
CA ARG A 122 7.65 0.71 -9.29
C ARG A 122 7.68 1.87 -8.30
N ASN A 123 8.28 2.99 -8.67
CA ASN A 123 8.39 4.15 -7.79
C ASN A 123 7.02 4.75 -7.41
N VAL A 124 6.06 4.77 -8.36
CA VAL A 124 4.66 5.14 -8.10
C VAL A 124 4.02 4.14 -7.14
N SER A 125 4.19 2.83 -7.37
CA SER A 125 3.68 1.78 -6.48
C SER A 125 4.24 1.92 -5.05
N ASP A 126 5.55 2.14 -4.89
CA ASP A 126 6.20 2.34 -3.59
C ASP A 126 5.65 3.56 -2.86
N SER A 127 5.38 4.65 -3.59
CA SER A 127 4.77 5.86 -3.03
C SER A 127 3.32 5.65 -2.61
N LEU A 128 2.56 4.89 -3.39
CA LEU A 128 1.20 4.48 -3.03
C LEU A 128 1.22 3.54 -1.81
N ILE A 129 2.14 2.59 -1.73
CA ILE A 129 2.31 1.68 -0.58
C ILE A 129 2.52 2.48 0.71
N ILE A 130 3.38 3.51 0.70
CA ILE A 130 3.60 4.40 1.86
C ILE A 130 2.30 5.15 2.22
N GLY A 131 1.56 5.64 1.22
CA GLY A 131 0.27 6.29 1.41
C GLY A 131 -0.82 5.38 2.00
N MET A 132 -0.97 4.16 1.47
CA MET A 132 -1.95 3.18 1.95
C MET A 132 -1.62 2.65 3.35
N ASN A 133 -0.33 2.53 3.70
CA ASN A 133 0.09 2.27 5.07
C ASN A 133 -0.29 3.41 6.01
N THR A 134 -0.18 4.67 5.57
CA THR A 134 -0.63 5.83 6.36
C THR A 134 -2.14 5.77 6.63
N ILE A 135 -2.95 5.38 5.63
CA ILE A 135 -4.39 5.15 5.78
C ILE A 135 -4.67 3.98 6.73
N SER A 136 -4.00 2.84 6.52
CA SER A 136 -4.16 1.62 7.32
C SER A 136 -3.85 1.86 8.79
N ASN A 137 -2.77 2.59 9.09
CA ASN A 137 -2.41 2.99 10.44
C ASN A 137 -3.48 3.87 11.11
N ARG A 138 -4.11 4.81 10.38
CA ARG A 138 -5.21 5.62 10.93
C ARG A 138 -6.42 4.78 11.32
N ILE A 139 -6.80 3.79 10.52
CA ILE A 139 -7.93 2.91 10.84
C ILE A 139 -7.57 1.97 11.99
N ASN A 140 -6.34 1.45 12.03
CA ASN A 140 -5.88 0.55 13.08
C ASN A 140 -5.65 1.24 14.43
N SER A 141 -5.47 2.57 14.45
CA SER A 141 -5.44 3.37 15.69
C SER A 141 -6.81 3.65 16.31
N MET A 142 -7.91 3.15 15.73
CA MET A 142 -9.26 3.30 16.29
C MET A 142 -9.59 2.13 17.22
N ASP A 143 -9.93 2.45 18.47
CA ASP A 143 -10.21 1.48 19.53
C ASP A 143 -11.66 0.98 19.48
N SER A 144 -12.65 1.85 19.20
CA SER A 144 -14.06 1.44 19.18
C SER A 144 -14.58 1.03 17.80
N ASN A 145 -15.52 0.09 17.80
CA ASN A 145 -16.17 -0.44 16.60
C ASN A 145 -16.83 0.63 15.72
N ASP A 146 -17.44 1.64 16.33
CA ASP A 146 -18.16 2.69 15.62
C ASP A 146 -17.20 3.74 15.01
N GLU A 147 -16.08 4.01 15.67
CA GLU A 147 -14.98 4.83 15.14
C GLU A 147 -14.26 4.13 13.99
N ILE A 148 -14.06 2.81 14.05
CA ILE A 148 -13.48 2.02 12.95
C ILE A 148 -14.36 2.13 11.71
N ILE A 149 -15.69 1.94 11.84
CA ILE A 149 -16.62 2.10 10.72
C ILE A 149 -16.57 3.53 10.17
N ALA A 150 -16.60 4.55 11.03
CA ALA A 150 -16.52 5.94 10.60
C ALA A 150 -15.20 6.22 9.85
N CYS A 151 -14.07 5.84 10.44
CA CYS A 151 -12.75 6.03 9.86
C CYS A 151 -12.62 5.33 8.49
N VAL A 152 -13.06 4.07 8.35
CA VAL A 152 -13.05 3.37 7.05
C VAL A 152 -13.86 4.13 5.99
N VAL A 153 -15.02 4.68 6.35
CA VAL A 153 -15.85 5.50 5.44
C VAL A 153 -15.15 6.81 5.07
N ASP A 154 -14.56 7.50 6.04
CA ASP A 154 -13.86 8.77 5.80
C ASP A 154 -12.60 8.57 4.94
N GLN A 155 -11.84 7.50 5.19
CA GLN A 155 -10.67 7.14 4.39
C GLN A 155 -11.06 6.72 2.97
N TRP A 156 -12.19 6.04 2.78
CA TRP A 156 -12.74 5.74 1.46
C TRP A 156 -13.17 7.02 0.72
N ILE A 157 -13.86 7.94 1.40
CA ILE A 157 -14.28 9.23 0.83
C ILE A 157 -13.05 10.06 0.41
N LEU A 158 -12.03 10.14 1.26
CA LEU A 158 -10.74 10.77 0.96
C LEU A 158 -10.10 10.15 -0.29
N LEU A 159 -10.00 8.82 -0.35
CA LEU A 159 -9.40 8.14 -1.50
C LEU A 159 -10.17 8.43 -2.79
N TYR A 160 -11.48 8.18 -2.78
CA TYR A 160 -12.31 8.16 -3.99
C TYR A 160 -12.62 9.57 -4.53
N ASN A 161 -12.92 10.53 -3.65
CA ASN A 161 -13.30 11.88 -4.07
C ASN A 161 -12.09 12.80 -4.31
N ARG A 162 -10.91 12.46 -3.77
CA ARG A 162 -9.75 13.37 -3.77
C ARG A 162 -8.47 12.72 -4.27
N ILE A 163 -8.00 11.63 -3.67
CA ILE A 163 -6.70 11.03 -4.04
C ILE A 163 -6.74 10.49 -5.48
N ILE A 164 -7.76 9.69 -5.84
CA ILE A 164 -7.88 9.10 -7.18
C ILE A 164 -8.04 10.17 -8.28
N PRO A 165 -8.95 11.17 -8.16
CA PRO A 165 -9.05 12.26 -9.14
C PRO A 165 -7.74 13.04 -9.30
N PHE A 166 -7.02 13.28 -8.20
CA PHE A 166 -5.75 14.00 -8.26
C PHE A 166 -4.65 13.18 -8.94
N LEU A 167 -4.45 11.91 -8.56
CA LEU A 167 -3.48 11.03 -9.22
C LEU A 167 -3.80 10.87 -10.72
N ARG A 168 -5.08 10.76 -11.08
CA ARG A 168 -5.55 10.73 -12.47
C ARG A 168 -5.17 12.00 -13.23
N ALA A 169 -5.24 13.17 -12.60
CA ALA A 169 -4.85 14.45 -13.20
C ALA A 169 -3.32 14.58 -13.31
N MET A 170 -2.60 14.24 -12.24
CA MET A 170 -1.13 14.33 -12.14
C MET A 170 -0.41 13.45 -13.17
N PHE A 171 -1.00 12.31 -13.50
CA PHE A 171 -0.46 11.37 -14.49
C PHE A 171 -1.17 11.41 -15.86
N VAL A 172 -1.85 12.51 -16.21
CA VAL A 172 -2.38 12.73 -17.57
C VAL A 172 -1.33 12.54 -18.69
N PRO A 173 -0.06 13.00 -18.54
CA PRO A 173 0.95 12.85 -19.60
C PRO A 173 1.18 11.40 -20.06
N LEU A 174 0.97 10.39 -19.20
CA LEU A 174 1.07 8.96 -19.57
C LEU A 174 0.16 8.57 -20.74
N LYS A 175 -0.92 9.32 -20.99
CA LYS A 175 -1.87 9.04 -22.09
C LYS A 175 -1.37 9.47 -23.46
N GLN A 176 -0.33 10.31 -23.52
CA GLN A 176 0.24 10.80 -24.78
C GLN A 176 1.13 9.76 -25.45
N TYR A 177 1.65 8.79 -24.69
CA TYR A 177 2.67 7.83 -25.12
C TYR A 177 2.09 6.41 -25.20
N SER A 178 2.34 5.69 -26.31
CA SER A 178 1.77 4.36 -26.53
C SER A 178 2.33 3.27 -25.60
N TYR A 179 3.58 3.41 -25.15
CA TYR A 179 4.22 2.44 -24.25
C TYR A 179 3.66 2.45 -22.82
N SER A 180 3.04 3.56 -22.39
CA SER A 180 2.35 3.69 -21.09
C SER A 180 0.87 3.32 -21.14
N SER A 181 0.34 2.83 -22.28
CA SER A 181 -1.07 2.42 -22.45
C SER A 181 -1.54 1.37 -21.44
N ASN A 182 -0.64 0.54 -20.93
CA ASN A 182 -0.94 -0.51 -19.95
C ASN A 182 -0.93 -0.01 -18.48
N ILE A 183 -0.63 1.27 -18.24
CA ILE A 183 -0.50 1.85 -16.88
C ILE A 183 -1.83 2.50 -16.46
N ASP A 184 -2.73 1.69 -15.89
CA ASP A 184 -3.91 2.24 -15.21
C ASP A 184 -3.58 2.63 -13.76
N ILE A 185 -3.34 3.93 -13.55
CA ILE A 185 -3.13 4.54 -12.24
C ILE A 185 -4.33 4.35 -11.29
N ILE A 186 -5.56 4.32 -11.82
CA ILE A 186 -6.79 4.19 -11.03
C ILE A 186 -6.90 2.75 -10.54
N GLU A 187 -6.76 1.76 -11.43
CA GLU A 187 -6.75 0.35 -11.01
C GLU A 187 -5.59 0.08 -10.05
N LEU A 188 -4.38 0.59 -10.32
CA LEU A 188 -3.23 0.46 -9.42
C LEU A 188 -3.54 1.05 -8.03
N THR A 189 -4.12 2.24 -7.95
CA THR A 189 -4.46 2.90 -6.68
C THR A 189 -5.53 2.12 -5.92
N LEU A 190 -6.59 1.66 -6.60
CA LEU A 190 -7.66 0.85 -6.00
C LEU A 190 -7.13 -0.51 -5.52
N ARG A 191 -6.26 -1.17 -6.30
CA ARG A 191 -5.59 -2.42 -5.95
C ARG A 191 -4.70 -2.27 -4.71
N MET A 192 -3.89 -1.21 -4.64
CA MET A 192 -3.06 -0.93 -3.46
C MET A 192 -3.91 -0.64 -2.21
N PHE A 193 -4.97 0.16 -2.32
CA PHE A 193 -5.90 0.39 -1.20
C PHE A 193 -6.58 -0.89 -0.73
N ARG A 194 -7.03 -1.72 -1.69
CA ARG A 194 -7.61 -3.04 -1.40
C ARG A 194 -6.65 -3.93 -0.62
N ASP A 195 -5.45 -4.13 -1.16
CA ASP A 195 -4.51 -5.15 -0.66
C ASP A 195 -3.80 -4.72 0.63
N ILE A 196 -3.53 -3.43 0.82
CA ILE A 196 -2.72 -2.91 1.94
C ILE A 196 -3.60 -2.35 3.07
N THR A 197 -4.77 -1.78 2.74
CA THR A 197 -5.67 -1.16 3.72
C THR A 197 -6.87 -2.05 3.99
N ILE A 198 -7.66 -2.42 2.98
CA ILE A 198 -8.99 -2.99 3.20
C ILE A 198 -8.95 -4.46 3.60
N ILE A 199 -8.22 -5.32 2.88
CA ILE A 199 -8.15 -6.76 3.17
C ILE A 199 -7.70 -7.05 4.62
N PRO A 200 -6.63 -6.43 5.17
CA PRO A 200 -6.25 -6.61 6.57
C PRO A 200 -7.36 -6.25 7.58
N ILE A 201 -8.21 -5.29 7.24
CA ILE A 201 -9.29 -4.79 8.09
C ILE A 201 -10.62 -5.53 7.83
N THR A 202 -10.75 -6.29 6.73
CA THR A 202 -11.96 -7.06 6.37
C THR A 202 -12.38 -8.06 7.46
N ALA A 203 -11.45 -8.69 8.17
CA ALA A 203 -11.76 -9.56 9.31
C ALA A 203 -12.43 -8.78 10.46
N LYS A 204 -11.83 -7.66 10.89
CA LYS A 204 -12.37 -6.78 11.95
C LYS A 204 -13.74 -6.22 11.55
N LEU A 205 -13.90 -5.77 10.30
CA LEU A 205 -15.19 -5.31 9.77
C LEU A 205 -16.24 -6.41 9.75
N ASN A 206 -15.87 -7.66 9.42
CA ASN A 206 -16.80 -8.79 9.49
C ASN A 206 -17.29 -9.05 10.92
N GLU A 207 -16.46 -8.89 11.95
CA GLU A 207 -16.90 -9.01 13.35
C GLU A 207 -17.84 -7.86 13.76
N ILE A 208 -17.49 -6.62 13.39
CA ILE A 208 -18.28 -5.41 13.73
C ILE A 208 -19.65 -5.39 13.02
N ILE A 209 -19.69 -5.74 11.73
CA ILE A 209 -20.91 -5.75 10.92
C ILE A 209 -21.71 -7.01 11.30
N ASN A 210 -22.52 -6.88 12.34
CA ASN A 210 -23.42 -7.93 12.80
C ASN A 210 -24.89 -7.55 12.50
N PRO A 211 -25.62 -8.31 11.65
CA PRO A 211 -27.03 -8.04 11.38
C PRO A 211 -27.92 -8.01 12.63
N PHE A 212 -27.53 -8.73 13.69
CA PHE A 212 -28.30 -8.89 14.91
C PHE A 212 -27.85 -7.98 16.07
N SER A 213 -26.87 -7.08 15.88
CA SER A 213 -26.47 -6.16 16.96
C SER A 213 -27.61 -5.19 17.28
N SER A 214 -27.97 -5.04 18.55
CA SER A 214 -29.02 -4.12 19.02
C SER A 214 -28.51 -2.70 19.27
N GLN A 215 -27.64 -2.18 18.39
CA GLN A 215 -27.12 -0.81 18.53
C GLN A 215 -28.15 0.24 18.10
N SER A 216 -28.15 1.34 18.87
CA SER A 216 -28.92 2.59 18.76
C SER A 216 -30.42 2.55 19.06
N ASP A 217 -30.77 3.05 20.25
CA ASP A 217 -32.15 3.33 20.71
C ASP A 217 -32.72 4.67 20.17
N THR A 218 -32.07 5.29 19.17
CA THR A 218 -32.51 6.56 18.58
C THR A 218 -32.48 6.54 17.05
N ASN A 219 -33.50 7.13 16.41
CA ASN A 219 -33.65 7.11 14.95
C ASN A 219 -32.50 7.80 14.19
N SER A 220 -31.85 8.82 14.78
CA SER A 220 -30.72 9.51 14.13
C SER A 220 -29.50 8.60 14.00
N GLN A 221 -29.08 7.97 15.11
CA GLN A 221 -27.91 7.09 15.14
C GLN A 221 -28.10 5.88 14.22
N TYR A 222 -29.31 5.32 14.17
CA TYR A 222 -29.66 4.24 13.23
C TYR A 222 -29.48 4.69 11.77
N SER A 223 -29.97 5.88 11.41
CA SER A 223 -29.79 6.46 10.08
C SER A 223 -28.30 6.59 9.74
N ASP A 224 -27.50 7.21 10.61
CA ASP A 224 -26.07 7.44 10.38
C ASP A 224 -25.29 6.12 10.21
N TYR A 225 -25.64 5.10 10.99
CA TYR A 225 -25.06 3.75 10.88
C TYR A 225 -25.37 3.11 9.52
N ILE A 226 -26.63 3.16 9.06
CA ILE A 226 -27.03 2.62 7.76
C ILE A 226 -26.35 3.37 6.61
N HIS A 227 -26.23 4.70 6.68
CA HIS A 227 -25.47 5.49 5.69
C HIS A 227 -24.00 5.05 5.62
N LYS A 228 -23.35 4.82 6.77
CA LYS A 228 -21.98 4.29 6.83
C LYS A 228 -21.88 2.89 6.19
N LEU A 229 -22.81 1.98 6.49
CA LEU A 229 -22.84 0.64 5.85
C LEU A 229 -23.02 0.72 4.33
N HIS A 230 -23.87 1.62 3.82
CA HIS A 230 -23.99 1.85 2.38
C HIS A 230 -22.70 2.37 1.73
N ARG A 231 -21.94 3.24 2.42
CA ARG A 231 -20.62 3.69 1.94
C ARG A 231 -19.60 2.56 1.91
N ILE A 232 -19.58 1.67 2.91
CA ILE A 232 -18.73 0.49 2.93
C ILE A 232 -19.14 -0.51 1.82
N LEU A 233 -20.44 -0.73 1.60
CA LEU A 233 -20.95 -1.55 0.48
C LEU A 233 -20.52 -0.99 -0.88
N HIS A 234 -20.62 0.32 -1.07
CA HIS A 234 -20.19 1.01 -2.29
C HIS A 234 -18.68 0.86 -2.52
N MET A 235 -17.86 1.03 -1.47
CA MET A 235 -16.41 0.77 -1.51
C MET A 235 -16.10 -0.65 -1.99
N TYR A 236 -16.60 -1.68 -1.30
CA TYR A 236 -16.33 -3.07 -1.68
C TYR A 236 -16.87 -3.42 -3.07
N THR A 237 -17.99 -2.83 -3.49
CA THR A 237 -18.54 -3.05 -4.84
C THR A 237 -17.61 -2.48 -5.91
N ILE A 238 -17.02 -1.31 -5.68
CA ILE A 238 -16.02 -0.74 -6.60
C ILE A 238 -14.72 -1.54 -6.60
N LEU A 239 -14.24 -1.98 -5.43
CA LEU A 239 -13.03 -2.80 -5.33
C LEU A 239 -13.19 -4.19 -5.96
N ASP A 240 -14.42 -4.73 -5.97
CA ASP A 240 -14.75 -5.94 -6.73
C ASP A 240 -14.82 -5.64 -8.24
N VAL A 241 -15.60 -4.64 -8.67
CA VAL A 241 -15.87 -4.41 -10.11
C VAL A 241 -14.68 -3.86 -10.88
N LEU A 242 -13.89 -2.96 -10.29
CA LEU A 242 -12.81 -2.24 -11.00
C LEU A 242 -11.42 -2.85 -10.83
N VAL A 243 -11.23 -3.86 -9.96
CA VAL A 243 -9.92 -4.52 -9.81
C VAL A 243 -9.99 -5.95 -10.34
N SER A 244 -9.18 -6.24 -11.37
CA SER A 244 -9.29 -7.43 -12.20
C SER A 244 -9.07 -8.77 -11.44
N ASP A 245 -8.21 -8.75 -10.41
CA ASP A 245 -7.82 -9.90 -9.61
C ASP A 245 -8.81 -10.13 -8.45
N LYS A 246 -9.73 -11.09 -8.55
CA LYS A 246 -10.79 -11.30 -7.55
C LYS A 246 -10.26 -11.86 -6.21
N LYS A 247 -10.89 -11.46 -5.11
CA LYS A 247 -10.53 -11.85 -3.73
C LYS A 247 -11.76 -12.38 -2.97
N PRO A 248 -11.76 -13.62 -2.45
CA PRO A 248 -12.93 -14.22 -1.80
C PRO A 248 -13.36 -13.50 -0.51
N GLU A 249 -12.45 -12.80 0.15
CA GLU A 249 -12.70 -11.97 1.32
C GLU A 249 -13.69 -10.83 1.00
N ILE A 250 -13.60 -10.26 -0.21
CA ILE A 250 -14.46 -9.18 -0.69
C ILE A 250 -15.87 -9.69 -0.99
N GLU A 251 -16.00 -10.83 -1.67
CA GLU A 251 -17.30 -11.44 -1.94
C GLU A 251 -18.04 -11.80 -0.63
N THR A 252 -17.30 -12.35 0.33
CA THR A 252 -17.84 -12.72 1.66
C THR A 252 -18.40 -11.52 2.40
N ILE A 253 -17.67 -10.41 2.49
CA ILE A 253 -18.16 -9.20 3.19
C ILE A 253 -19.23 -8.45 2.38
N LEU A 254 -19.20 -8.48 1.04
CA LEU A 254 -20.27 -7.97 0.20
C LEU A 254 -21.60 -8.67 0.45
N TYR A 255 -21.59 -10.00 0.55
CA TYR A 255 -22.77 -10.77 0.95
C TYR A 255 -23.28 -10.33 2.32
N LYS A 256 -22.39 -10.28 3.33
CA LYS A 256 -22.75 -9.91 4.71
C LYS A 256 -23.31 -8.48 4.82
N LEU A 257 -22.74 -7.52 4.09
CA LEU A 257 -23.23 -6.13 4.02
C LEU A 257 -24.64 -6.06 3.42
N ARG A 258 -24.87 -6.73 2.30
CA ARG A 258 -26.19 -6.78 1.63
C ARG A 258 -27.26 -7.39 2.54
N THR A 259 -26.96 -8.50 3.21
CA THR A 259 -27.90 -9.12 4.17
C THR A 259 -28.15 -8.24 5.39
N THR A 260 -27.12 -7.57 5.91
CA THR A 260 -27.22 -6.71 7.10
C THR A 260 -28.07 -5.48 6.84
N ILE A 261 -27.81 -4.76 5.74
CA ILE A 261 -28.58 -3.57 5.34
C ILE A 261 -30.05 -3.94 5.12
N ARG A 262 -30.31 -5.03 4.39
CA ARG A 262 -31.67 -5.53 4.14
C ARG A 262 -32.41 -5.84 5.45
N PHE A 263 -31.85 -6.70 6.31
CA PHE A 263 -32.48 -7.09 7.57
C PHE A 263 -32.77 -5.89 8.47
N LYS A 264 -31.83 -4.94 8.58
CA LYS A 264 -32.02 -3.71 9.35
C LYS A 264 -33.17 -2.86 8.79
N SER A 265 -33.23 -2.66 7.47
CA SER A 265 -34.33 -1.91 6.83
C SER A 265 -35.70 -2.54 7.08
N GLU A 266 -35.83 -3.86 6.91
CA GLU A 266 -37.08 -4.58 7.16
C GLU A 266 -37.50 -4.44 8.64
N TYR A 267 -36.58 -4.62 9.59
CA TYR A 267 -36.85 -4.47 11.02
C TYR A 267 -37.31 -3.05 11.40
N HIS A 268 -36.68 -2.00 10.88
CA HIS A 268 -37.07 -0.61 11.20
C HIS A 268 -38.47 -0.28 10.66
N THR A 269 -38.81 -0.69 9.43
CA THR A 269 -40.17 -0.51 8.88
C THR A 269 -41.25 -1.22 9.70
N SER A 270 -40.94 -2.39 10.25
CA SER A 270 -41.87 -3.15 11.12
C SER A 270 -42.08 -2.53 12.51
N LYS A 271 -41.17 -1.65 12.95
CA LYS A 271 -41.22 -0.97 14.25
C LYS A 271 -41.86 0.43 14.20
N SER A 272 -42.07 0.95 13.00
CA SER A 272 -42.68 2.27 12.73
C SER A 272 -44.12 2.19 12.22
N SER A 273 -44.69 0.97 12.15
CA SER A 273 -46.09 0.69 11.80
C SER A 273 -46.86 0.29 13.06
#